data_AF-H3SGB8-F1
#
_entry.id   AF-H3SGB8-F1
#
_cell.length_a   1.000
_cell.length_b   1.000
_cell.length_c   1.000
_cell.angle_alpha   90.00
_cell.angle_beta   90.00
_cell.angle_gamma   90.00
#
_symmetry.space_group_name_H-M   'P 1'
#
loop_
_entity.id
_entity.type
_entity.pdbx_description
1 polymer ?
#
loop_
_entity_poly.entity_id
_entity_poly.type
_entity_poly.pdbx_seq_one_letter_code
_entity_poly.pdbx_strand_id
1 'polypeptide(L)'
;MKEIVVLGAGYGGVLTAKKLAKRFKKDQDIRIRLIDRKPFHTMMTELHEVAAGRVDEDAIKMDLNKIFAGLKVDIVLDEITNIDFKSNKLQGKRDTYKYDHLVIGTGCKPSFFGIPGAEEHSFSLWSFEDAVKLKQQIRQMFMDATKVTDPEMRKQMLTFVVVGAGFTGVEMIGELAEYREQLCKEFYVDESEVRLVVADMAPKILPILPQNLIDKADKYLRKMKVEIITGTKISGVTPNSVILGEDNEIKSSTVIWTAGVEGSDLVGNLDVQQQGRKRILTNDKLQSVDYDNVYVVGDNIFYIPEGEERPVPQMVENAEHSAGLIAHNLVCDIKGGTQKSYKPAFHGTMVSIGGRYGVAAVGTPKKLFHFSGFLAMFFKHMINIVYFLQVLGFNKVWTYLMHEVFHIENRRSFVGGHFSKRSPNFWLVPLRIYVGVMWLLQGWEKAGKLLKDPSQMFLIPPKAMDGVTAATEAVDAVHSTVDAQTAASAVEGASTAIKAIPVPDFIKGMVDWSMDLMFYTSDGGYTSLAYIFQGCMVAAEVIFGIMLILGLFTAIAAIGTCAMSVMIYTSGMAPYEMFWYFFGGIALIGGSGSTFGLDYYLYPRLKRIWKKIPIVRRWYLYTD
;
A
#
# COMPACT_ATOMS: atom_id res chain seq x y z
N MET A 1 -25.19 -30.87 -25.66
CA MET A 1 -24.36 -30.01 -24.80
C MET A 1 -25.16 -28.74 -24.53
N LYS A 2 -25.41 -28.40 -23.26
CA LYS A 2 -26.10 -27.16 -22.84
C LYS A 2 -25.10 -26.01 -22.82
N GLU A 3 -25.47 -24.88 -23.42
CA GLU A 3 -24.65 -23.68 -23.57
C GLU A 3 -25.04 -22.61 -22.55
N ILE A 4 -24.11 -22.26 -21.67
CA ILE A 4 -24.26 -21.14 -20.73
C ILE A 4 -23.35 -20.02 -21.20
N VAL A 5 -23.94 -18.90 -21.60
CA VAL A 5 -23.19 -17.70 -21.99
C VAL A 5 -23.21 -16.69 -20.85
N VAL A 6 -22.04 -16.27 -20.42
CA VAL A 6 -21.85 -15.14 -19.50
C VAL A 6 -21.29 -13.99 -20.31
N LEU A 7 -22.03 -12.89 -20.37
CA LEU A 7 -21.70 -11.70 -21.14
C LEU A 7 -21.13 -10.61 -20.23
N GLY A 8 -19.86 -10.27 -20.43
CA GLY A 8 -19.11 -9.28 -19.67
C GLY A 8 -18.25 -9.93 -18.58
N ALA A 9 -16.95 -9.60 -18.58
CA ALA A 9 -15.96 -10.06 -17.61
C ALA A 9 -15.69 -9.02 -16.50
N GLY A 10 -16.73 -8.31 -16.06
CA GLY A 10 -16.70 -7.51 -14.84
C GLY A 10 -16.78 -8.36 -13.57
N TYR A 11 -16.93 -7.71 -12.40
CA TYR A 11 -17.01 -8.38 -11.10
C TYR A 11 -18.05 -9.51 -11.08
N GLY A 12 -19.26 -9.23 -11.56
CA GLY A 12 -20.36 -10.18 -11.56
C GLY A 12 -20.13 -11.35 -12.51
N GLY A 13 -19.74 -11.08 -13.75
CA GLY A 13 -19.54 -12.11 -14.77
C GLY A 13 -18.40 -13.06 -14.44
N VAL A 14 -17.25 -12.54 -14.00
CA VAL A 14 -16.10 -13.35 -13.58
C VAL A 14 -16.48 -14.29 -12.44
N LEU A 15 -17.11 -13.76 -11.38
CA LEU A 15 -17.51 -14.58 -10.24
C LEU A 15 -18.60 -15.60 -10.61
N THR A 16 -19.53 -15.24 -11.50
CA THR A 16 -20.59 -16.14 -11.95
C THR A 16 -20.00 -17.31 -12.73
N ALA A 17 -19.19 -17.03 -13.76
CA ALA A 17 -18.50 -18.05 -14.56
C ALA A 17 -17.64 -18.97 -13.69
N LYS A 18 -16.89 -18.40 -12.73
CA LYS A 18 -16.02 -19.18 -11.82
C LYS A 18 -16.84 -20.10 -10.90
N LYS A 19 -17.94 -19.61 -10.33
CA LYS A 19 -18.84 -20.40 -9.47
C LYS A 19 -19.53 -21.51 -10.27
N LEU A 20 -19.99 -21.21 -11.49
CA LEU A 20 -20.58 -22.20 -12.40
C LEU A 20 -19.57 -23.29 -12.79
N ALA A 21 -18.35 -22.92 -13.18
CA ALA A 21 -17.30 -23.87 -13.53
C ALA A 21 -16.95 -24.82 -12.38
N LYS A 22 -16.99 -24.33 -11.13
CA LYS A 22 -16.81 -25.17 -9.94
C LYS A 22 -17.98 -26.13 -9.72
N ARG A 23 -19.23 -25.67 -9.92
CA ARG A 23 -20.46 -26.47 -9.73
C ARG A 23 -20.62 -27.55 -10.82
N PHE A 24 -20.21 -27.25 -12.04
CA PHE A 24 -20.30 -28.14 -13.20
C PHE A 24 -18.99 -28.83 -13.57
N LYS A 25 -18.00 -28.86 -12.66
CA LYS A 25 -16.66 -29.42 -12.92
C LYS A 25 -16.69 -30.84 -13.51
N LYS A 26 -17.62 -31.68 -13.04
CA LYS A 26 -17.76 -33.09 -13.45
C LYS A 26 -18.67 -33.30 -14.65
N ASP A 27 -19.48 -32.31 -15.01
CA ASP A 27 -20.43 -32.39 -16.11
C ASP A 27 -19.69 -32.12 -17.43
N GLN A 28 -19.80 -33.05 -18.39
CA GLN A 28 -19.18 -32.91 -19.71
C GLN A 28 -20.16 -32.33 -20.74
N ASP A 29 -21.46 -32.46 -20.49
CA ASP A 29 -22.51 -31.96 -21.38
C ASP A 29 -22.81 -30.48 -21.19
N ILE A 30 -22.02 -29.75 -20.40
CA ILE A 30 -22.22 -28.32 -20.12
C ILE A 30 -21.00 -27.55 -20.61
N ARG A 31 -21.25 -26.56 -21.46
CA ARG A 31 -20.25 -25.60 -21.92
C ARG A 31 -20.56 -24.23 -21.32
N ILE A 32 -19.56 -23.64 -20.70
CA ILE A 32 -19.63 -22.27 -20.16
C ILE A 32 -18.74 -21.40 -21.03
N ARG A 33 -19.32 -20.35 -21.62
CA ARG A 33 -18.60 -19.35 -22.40
C ARG A 33 -18.67 -18.00 -21.73
N LEU A 34 -17.52 -17.38 -21.48
CA LEU A 34 -17.42 -16.00 -21.02
C LEU A 34 -17.03 -15.14 -22.21
N ILE A 35 -17.90 -14.21 -22.61
CA ILE A 35 -17.67 -13.30 -23.74
C ILE A 35 -17.37 -11.91 -23.18
N ASP A 36 -16.23 -11.34 -23.53
CA ASP A 36 -15.86 -9.97 -23.21
C ASP A 36 -15.06 -9.32 -24.34
N ARG A 37 -15.10 -8.00 -24.44
CA ARG A 37 -14.34 -7.23 -25.44
C ARG A 37 -12.84 -7.12 -25.10
N LYS A 38 -12.42 -7.42 -23.86
CA LYS A 38 -11.04 -7.33 -23.37
C LYS A 38 -10.52 -8.66 -22.85
N PRO A 39 -9.20 -8.91 -22.97
CA PRO A 39 -8.57 -10.13 -22.44
C PRO A 39 -8.35 -10.12 -20.92
N PHE A 40 -8.78 -9.08 -20.22
CA PHE A 40 -8.58 -8.92 -18.78
C PHE A 40 -9.81 -8.35 -18.08
N HIS A 41 -10.01 -8.80 -16.85
CA HIS A 41 -10.91 -8.18 -15.88
C HIS A 41 -10.24 -6.92 -15.29
N THR A 42 -10.99 -5.81 -15.22
CA THR A 42 -10.50 -4.51 -14.70
C THR A 42 -11.02 -4.26 -13.29
N MET A 43 -10.13 -3.84 -12.38
CA MET A 43 -10.50 -3.32 -11.05
C MET A 43 -11.08 -1.92 -11.17
N MET A 44 -12.40 -1.84 -11.40
CA MET A 44 -13.12 -0.57 -11.58
C MET A 44 -13.03 0.32 -10.32
N THR A 45 -12.87 -0.29 -9.14
CA THR A 45 -12.73 0.44 -7.87
C THR A 45 -11.38 1.12 -7.68
N GLU A 46 -10.40 0.90 -8.56
CA GLU A 46 -9.03 1.43 -8.45
C GLU A 46 -8.68 2.37 -9.62
N LEU A 47 -9.64 2.73 -10.48
CA LEU A 47 -9.42 3.62 -11.64
C LEU A 47 -8.86 5.00 -11.23
N HIS A 48 -9.33 5.56 -10.11
CA HIS A 48 -8.87 6.84 -9.59
C HIS A 48 -7.38 6.82 -9.20
N GLU A 49 -6.89 5.66 -8.77
CA GLU A 49 -5.51 5.46 -8.35
C GLU A 49 -4.56 5.48 -9.55
N VAL A 50 -4.97 4.86 -10.67
CA VAL A 50 -4.23 4.91 -11.95
C VAL A 50 -4.28 6.30 -12.54
N ALA A 51 -5.47 6.93 -12.57
CA ALA A 51 -5.66 8.26 -13.13
C ALA A 51 -4.77 9.31 -12.45
N ALA A 52 -4.54 9.19 -11.14
CA ALA A 52 -3.65 10.06 -10.37
C ALA A 52 -2.22 9.51 -10.18
N GLY A 53 -1.82 8.54 -11.00
CA GLY A 53 -0.45 8.02 -11.03
C GLY A 53 0.05 7.44 -9.70
N ARG A 54 -0.85 6.95 -8.85
CA ARG A 54 -0.46 6.29 -7.60
C ARG A 54 -0.01 4.85 -7.83
N VAL A 55 -0.70 4.16 -8.73
CA VAL A 55 -0.40 2.79 -9.13
C VAL A 55 -0.20 2.69 -10.63
N ASP A 56 0.50 1.64 -11.04
CA ASP A 56 0.70 1.34 -12.46
C ASP A 56 -0.58 0.79 -13.09
N GLU A 57 -0.68 0.97 -14.40
CA GLU A 57 -1.83 0.54 -15.20
C GLU A 57 -2.10 -0.97 -15.13
N ASP A 58 -1.05 -1.77 -14.96
CA ASP A 58 -1.16 -3.22 -14.86
C ASP A 58 -1.62 -3.71 -13.49
N ALA A 59 -1.56 -2.87 -12.45
CA ALA A 59 -2.03 -3.22 -11.12
C ALA A 59 -3.53 -3.54 -11.10
N ILE A 60 -4.31 -2.83 -11.94
CA ILE A 60 -5.77 -2.95 -12.03
C ILE A 60 -6.24 -3.94 -13.10
N LYS A 61 -5.33 -4.60 -13.83
CA LYS A 61 -5.66 -5.63 -14.82
C LYS A 61 -5.49 -7.02 -14.22
N MET A 62 -6.40 -7.92 -14.60
CA MET A 62 -6.32 -9.34 -14.29
C MET A 62 -6.64 -10.17 -15.53
N ASP A 63 -5.63 -10.82 -16.08
CA ASP A 63 -5.76 -11.70 -17.25
C ASP A 63 -6.84 -12.78 -17.03
N LEU A 64 -7.82 -12.83 -17.93
CA LEU A 64 -8.91 -13.80 -17.87
C LEU A 64 -8.39 -15.24 -17.99
N ASN A 65 -7.37 -15.50 -18.81
CA ASN A 65 -6.78 -16.84 -18.94
C ASN A 65 -6.19 -17.31 -17.61
N LYS A 66 -5.58 -16.39 -16.86
CA LYS A 66 -5.04 -16.69 -15.53
C LYS A 66 -6.16 -16.91 -14.50
N ILE A 67 -7.25 -16.14 -14.58
CA ILE A 67 -8.42 -16.30 -13.70
C ILE A 67 -9.06 -17.68 -13.86
N PHE A 68 -9.19 -18.15 -15.11
CA PHE A 68 -9.85 -19.40 -15.45
C PHE A 68 -8.89 -20.57 -15.69
N ALA A 69 -7.61 -20.41 -15.35
CA ALA A 69 -6.62 -21.48 -15.47
C ALA A 69 -7.07 -22.72 -14.69
N GLY A 70 -7.22 -23.85 -15.39
CA GLY A 70 -7.70 -25.11 -14.82
C GLY A 70 -9.21 -25.18 -14.57
N LEU A 71 -10.00 -24.22 -15.07
CA LEU A 71 -11.46 -24.21 -15.04
C LEU A 71 -12.04 -24.45 -16.45
N LYS A 72 -13.21 -25.09 -16.51
CA LYS A 72 -13.96 -25.33 -17.75
C LYS A 72 -14.73 -24.08 -18.17
N VAL A 73 -14.03 -23.03 -18.60
CA VAL A 73 -14.63 -21.80 -19.12
C VAL A 73 -13.95 -21.44 -20.44
N ASP A 74 -14.75 -21.33 -21.49
CA ASP A 74 -14.32 -20.89 -22.82
C ASP A 74 -14.33 -19.35 -22.86
N ILE A 75 -13.14 -18.74 -22.92
CA ILE A 75 -13.01 -17.28 -22.98
C ILE A 75 -13.06 -16.85 -24.44
N VAL A 76 -14.02 -15.99 -24.77
CA VAL A 76 -14.20 -15.48 -26.12
C VAL A 76 -14.05 -13.97 -26.13
N LEU A 77 -13.14 -13.49 -26.97
CA LEU A 77 -12.90 -12.06 -27.19
C LEU A 77 -13.72 -11.57 -28.37
N ASP A 78 -14.89 -11.01 -28.07
CA ASP A 78 -15.79 -10.40 -29.03
C ASP A 78 -16.62 -9.28 -28.36
N GLU A 79 -17.07 -8.32 -29.16
CA GLU A 79 -17.95 -7.25 -28.73
C GLU A 79 -19.37 -7.55 -29.21
N ILE A 80 -20.26 -7.85 -28.26
CA ILE A 80 -21.67 -8.10 -28.55
C ILE A 80 -22.38 -6.79 -28.83
N THR A 81 -23.06 -6.73 -29.97
CA THR A 81 -23.77 -5.55 -30.47
C THR A 81 -25.28 -5.68 -30.33
N ASN A 82 -25.81 -6.91 -30.35
CA ASN A 82 -27.24 -7.17 -30.18
C ASN A 82 -27.49 -8.55 -29.54
N ILE A 83 -28.66 -8.72 -28.93
CA ILE A 83 -29.12 -10.00 -28.37
C ILE A 83 -30.52 -10.27 -28.91
N ASP A 84 -30.67 -11.38 -29.64
CA ASP A 84 -31.96 -11.90 -30.04
C ASP A 84 -32.44 -12.94 -29.01
N PHE A 85 -33.30 -12.47 -28.10
CA PHE A 85 -33.88 -13.28 -27.04
C PHE A 85 -34.86 -14.34 -27.56
N LYS A 86 -35.49 -14.13 -28.73
CA LYS A 86 -36.46 -15.07 -29.29
C LYS A 86 -35.76 -16.29 -29.89
N SER A 87 -34.61 -16.08 -30.54
CA SER A 87 -33.80 -17.18 -31.09
C SER A 87 -32.68 -17.67 -30.17
N ASN A 88 -32.55 -17.06 -28.98
CA ASN A 88 -31.48 -17.30 -28.00
C ASN A 88 -30.07 -17.17 -28.61
N LYS A 89 -29.79 -16.03 -29.24
CA LYS A 89 -28.51 -15.74 -29.89
C LYS A 89 -27.96 -14.38 -29.51
N LEU A 90 -26.65 -14.30 -29.31
CA LEU A 90 -25.90 -13.05 -29.18
C LEU A 90 -25.20 -12.79 -30.52
N GLN A 91 -25.35 -11.57 -31.03
CA GLN A 91 -24.65 -11.12 -32.23
C GLN A 91 -23.40 -10.33 -31.83
N GLY A 92 -22.24 -10.90 -32.08
CA GLY A 92 -20.96 -10.25 -31.94
C GLY A 92 -20.49 -9.58 -33.22
N LYS A 93 -19.38 -8.84 -33.15
CA LYS A 93 -18.67 -8.31 -34.33
C LYS A 93 -17.95 -9.43 -35.09
N ARG A 94 -17.59 -10.53 -34.41
CA ARG A 94 -16.84 -11.64 -35.01
C ARG A 94 -17.72 -12.84 -35.33
N ASP A 95 -18.63 -13.20 -34.43
CA ASP A 95 -19.45 -14.40 -34.59
C ASP A 95 -20.83 -14.26 -33.93
N THR A 96 -21.68 -15.28 -34.12
CA THR A 96 -22.98 -15.41 -33.46
C THR A 96 -22.93 -16.55 -32.45
N TYR A 97 -23.38 -16.28 -31.23
CA TYR A 97 -23.30 -17.24 -30.13
C TYR A 97 -24.70 -17.65 -29.67
N LYS A 98 -25.05 -18.93 -29.87
CA LYS A 98 -26.28 -19.50 -29.30
C LYS A 98 -26.10 -19.77 -27.81
N TYR A 99 -27.18 -19.63 -27.04
CA TYR A 99 -27.22 -19.99 -25.63
C TYR A 99 -28.48 -20.78 -25.28
N ASP A 100 -28.41 -21.57 -24.21
CA ASP A 100 -29.58 -22.08 -23.50
C ASP A 100 -29.88 -21.20 -22.28
N HIS A 101 -28.83 -20.75 -21.58
CA HIS A 101 -28.90 -19.76 -20.50
C HIS A 101 -27.93 -18.61 -20.75
N LEU A 102 -28.40 -17.39 -20.49
CA LEU A 102 -27.61 -16.17 -20.62
C LEU A 102 -27.49 -15.46 -19.27
N VAL A 103 -26.29 -14.98 -18.94
CA VAL A 103 -26.05 -14.06 -17.82
C VAL A 103 -25.54 -12.74 -18.39
N ILE A 104 -26.28 -11.65 -18.20
CA ILE A 104 -25.91 -10.30 -18.66
C ILE A 104 -25.23 -9.55 -17.52
N GLY A 105 -23.95 -9.20 -17.71
CA GLY A 105 -23.11 -8.48 -16.75
C GLY A 105 -22.17 -7.49 -17.42
N THR A 106 -22.70 -6.69 -18.35
CA THR A 106 -21.93 -5.71 -19.15
C THR A 106 -21.59 -4.42 -18.40
N GLY A 107 -22.10 -4.25 -17.19
CA GLY A 107 -21.84 -3.08 -16.35
C GLY A 107 -22.61 -1.84 -16.83
N CYS A 108 -22.14 -0.67 -16.43
CA CYS A 108 -22.75 0.61 -16.72
C CYS A 108 -21.78 1.56 -17.44
N LYS A 109 -22.27 2.72 -17.87
CA LYS A 109 -21.51 3.83 -18.46
C LYS A 109 -21.82 5.14 -17.72
N PRO A 110 -21.00 6.19 -17.89
CA PRO A 110 -21.32 7.51 -17.37
C PRO A 110 -22.69 8.02 -17.86
N SER A 111 -23.41 8.72 -16.99
CA SER A 111 -24.63 9.45 -17.35
C SER A 111 -24.37 10.95 -17.17
N PHE A 112 -24.59 11.72 -18.24
CA PHE A 112 -24.36 13.17 -18.27
C PHE A 112 -25.63 13.99 -18.00
N PHE A 113 -26.76 13.33 -17.75
CA PHE A 113 -28.06 13.95 -17.42
C PHE A 113 -28.56 14.99 -18.43
N GLY A 114 -28.11 14.90 -19.70
CA GLY A 114 -28.43 15.88 -20.74
C GLY A 114 -27.83 17.28 -20.50
N ILE A 115 -26.79 17.39 -19.66
CA ILE A 115 -26.12 18.66 -19.41
C ILE A 115 -25.29 19.03 -20.65
N PRO A 116 -25.53 20.21 -21.26
CA PRO A 116 -24.85 20.62 -22.49
C PRO A 116 -23.32 20.58 -22.37
N GLY A 117 -22.67 19.95 -23.35
CA GLY A 117 -21.21 19.87 -23.46
C GLY A 117 -20.53 18.94 -22.44
N ALA A 118 -21.28 18.33 -21.51
CA ALA A 118 -20.68 17.46 -20.49
C ALA A 118 -20.08 16.18 -21.10
N GLU A 119 -20.75 15.56 -22.08
CA GLU A 119 -20.24 14.36 -22.74
C GLU A 119 -19.05 14.66 -23.66
N GLU A 120 -19.05 15.84 -24.29
CA GLU A 120 -18.06 16.25 -25.29
C GLU A 120 -16.80 16.88 -24.69
N HIS A 121 -16.92 17.53 -23.53
CA HIS A 121 -15.86 18.38 -22.96
C HIS A 121 -15.39 17.95 -21.57
N SER A 122 -15.81 16.78 -21.09
CA SER A 122 -15.31 16.22 -19.84
C SER A 122 -14.66 14.84 -20.02
N PHE A 123 -13.80 14.49 -19.07
CA PHE A 123 -13.21 13.18 -18.93
C PHE A 123 -14.07 12.34 -18.00
N SER A 124 -14.49 11.16 -18.45
CA SER A 124 -15.08 10.16 -17.57
C SER A 124 -14.01 9.42 -16.77
N LEU A 125 -14.45 8.64 -15.78
CA LEU A 125 -13.59 7.70 -15.05
C LEU A 125 -14.35 6.38 -14.85
N TRP A 126 -14.70 5.72 -15.95
CA TRP A 126 -15.53 4.51 -15.93
C TRP A 126 -14.97 3.36 -16.76
N SER A 127 -13.74 3.49 -17.24
CA SER A 127 -13.03 2.44 -17.96
C SER A 127 -11.54 2.48 -17.66
N PHE A 128 -10.84 1.39 -17.97
CA PHE A 128 -9.37 1.37 -17.97
C PHE A 128 -8.80 2.49 -18.87
N GLU A 129 -9.34 2.64 -20.07
CA GLU A 129 -8.90 3.63 -21.05
C GLU A 129 -9.15 5.05 -20.54
N ASP A 130 -10.25 5.29 -19.84
CA ASP A 130 -10.56 6.57 -19.22
C ASP A 130 -9.49 6.96 -18.19
N ALA A 131 -9.10 6.01 -17.33
CA ALA A 131 -8.07 6.26 -16.32
C ALA A 131 -6.71 6.58 -16.95
N VAL A 132 -6.33 5.85 -18.02
CA VAL A 132 -5.07 6.11 -18.75
C VAL A 132 -5.10 7.47 -19.46
N LYS A 133 -6.19 7.78 -20.17
CA LYS A 133 -6.39 9.07 -20.84
C LYS A 133 -6.33 10.22 -19.84
N LEU A 134 -7.00 10.07 -18.69
CA LEU A 134 -7.02 11.11 -17.66
C LEU A 134 -5.63 11.29 -17.04
N LYS A 135 -4.88 10.21 -16.76
CA LYS A 135 -3.48 10.29 -16.30
C LYS A 135 -2.61 11.08 -17.26
N GLN A 136 -2.76 10.82 -18.57
CA GLN A 136 -2.02 11.53 -19.61
C GLN A 136 -2.42 13.00 -19.66
N GLN A 137 -3.72 13.31 -19.66
CA GLN A 137 -4.24 14.68 -19.66
C GLN A 137 -3.70 15.49 -18.48
N ILE A 138 -3.78 14.95 -17.25
CA ILE A 138 -3.30 15.63 -16.05
C ILE A 138 -1.84 16.02 -16.21
N ARG A 139 -0.98 15.07 -16.60
CA ARG A 139 0.45 15.33 -16.80
C ARG A 139 0.70 16.32 -17.92
N GLN A 140 -0.06 16.23 -19.01
CA GLN A 140 0.03 17.13 -20.16
C GLN A 140 -0.28 18.58 -19.75
N MET A 141 -1.31 18.81 -18.93
CA MET A 141 -1.65 20.14 -18.43
C MET A 141 -0.53 20.76 -17.60
N PHE A 142 0.11 19.98 -16.72
CA PHE A 142 1.29 20.46 -15.98
C PHE A 142 2.45 20.79 -16.93
N MET A 143 2.73 19.92 -17.90
CA MET A 143 3.80 20.12 -18.87
C MET A 143 3.57 21.38 -19.72
N ASP A 144 2.36 21.57 -20.25
CA ASP A 144 2.05 22.70 -21.14
C ASP A 144 1.94 24.01 -20.37
N ALA A 145 1.46 23.99 -19.12
CA ALA A 145 1.46 25.17 -18.27
C ALA A 145 2.87 25.79 -18.16
N THR A 146 3.95 24.99 -18.15
CA THR A 146 5.33 25.49 -18.09
C THR A 146 5.76 26.32 -19.32
N LYS A 147 5.06 26.17 -20.45
CA LYS A 147 5.35 26.84 -21.72
C LYS A 147 4.50 28.08 -21.93
N VAL A 148 3.43 28.25 -21.16
CA VAL A 148 2.45 29.33 -21.29
C VAL A 148 2.88 30.55 -20.49
N THR A 149 2.92 31.71 -21.14
CA THR A 149 3.24 33.00 -20.51
C THR A 149 2.01 33.77 -20.03
N ASP A 150 0.83 33.52 -20.61
CA ASP A 150 -0.42 34.13 -20.16
C ASP A 150 -0.84 33.56 -18.80
N PRO A 151 -0.89 34.39 -17.73
CA PRO A 151 -1.26 33.92 -16.39
C PRO A 151 -2.65 33.30 -16.30
N GLU A 152 -3.63 33.79 -17.07
CA GLU A 152 -5.00 33.29 -16.99
C GLU A 152 -5.14 31.92 -17.67
N MET A 153 -4.53 31.75 -18.84
CA MET A 153 -4.45 30.47 -19.51
C MET A 153 -3.67 29.43 -18.69
N ARG A 154 -2.55 29.85 -18.06
CA ARG A 154 -1.77 28.99 -17.16
C ARG A 154 -2.60 28.54 -15.95
N LYS A 155 -3.34 29.45 -15.32
CA LYS A 155 -4.25 29.15 -14.21
C LYS A 155 -5.37 28.20 -14.65
N GLN A 156 -5.92 28.38 -15.84
CA GLN A 156 -6.93 27.49 -16.41
C GLN A 156 -6.39 26.06 -16.62
N MET A 157 -5.15 25.90 -17.09
CA MET A 157 -4.51 24.59 -17.26
C MET A 157 -4.25 23.89 -15.92
N LEU A 158 -3.88 24.65 -14.90
CA LEU A 158 -3.59 24.14 -13.54
C LEU A 158 -4.82 24.10 -12.63
N THR A 159 -6.01 24.36 -13.16
CA THR A 159 -7.29 24.15 -12.48
C THR A 159 -7.89 22.82 -12.92
N PHE A 160 -8.25 21.97 -11.95
CA PHE A 160 -8.89 20.67 -12.18
C PHE A 160 -10.22 20.63 -11.44
N VAL A 161 -11.30 20.30 -12.16
CA VAL A 161 -12.65 20.28 -11.61
C VAL A 161 -13.22 18.87 -11.69
N VAL A 162 -13.55 18.28 -10.55
CA VAL A 162 -14.30 17.01 -10.46
C VAL A 162 -15.77 17.33 -10.25
N VAL A 163 -16.61 16.92 -11.18
CA VAL A 163 -18.06 17.04 -11.10
C VAL A 163 -18.65 15.76 -10.51
N GLY A 164 -19.42 15.92 -9.44
CA GLY A 164 -19.89 14.83 -8.58
C GLY A 164 -19.00 14.67 -7.35
N ALA A 165 -19.59 14.80 -6.17
CA ALA A 165 -18.98 14.60 -4.85
C ALA A 165 -19.50 13.31 -4.19
N GLY A 166 -19.90 12.32 -4.99
CA GLY A 166 -20.14 10.94 -4.56
C GLY A 166 -18.84 10.19 -4.27
N PHE A 167 -18.91 8.86 -4.17
CA PHE A 167 -17.74 8.02 -3.88
C PHE A 167 -16.60 8.26 -4.88
N THR A 168 -16.83 8.00 -6.16
CA THR A 168 -15.80 8.13 -7.21
C THR A 168 -15.18 9.52 -7.29
N GLY A 169 -15.99 10.58 -7.17
CA GLY A 169 -15.51 11.95 -7.25
C GLY A 169 -14.61 12.34 -6.07
N VAL A 170 -14.99 11.95 -4.85
CA VAL A 170 -14.18 12.20 -3.65
C VAL A 170 -12.88 11.39 -3.67
N GLU A 171 -12.92 10.15 -4.16
CA GLU A 171 -11.71 9.34 -4.34
C GLU A 171 -10.77 9.97 -5.35
N MET A 172 -11.29 10.39 -6.51
CA MET A 172 -10.50 11.03 -7.56
C MET A 172 -9.86 12.35 -7.10
N ILE A 173 -10.63 13.26 -6.49
CA ILE A 173 -10.09 14.55 -6.04
C ILE A 173 -9.10 14.37 -4.88
N GLY A 174 -9.32 13.37 -4.01
CA GLY A 174 -8.38 13.02 -2.94
C GLY A 174 -7.04 12.52 -3.49
N GLU A 175 -7.07 11.66 -4.50
CA GLU A 175 -5.85 11.20 -5.17
C GLU A 175 -5.12 12.33 -5.90
N LEU A 176 -5.84 13.21 -6.62
CA LEU A 176 -5.24 14.37 -7.27
C LEU A 176 -4.57 15.31 -6.25
N ALA A 177 -5.21 15.50 -5.11
CA ALA A 177 -4.69 16.36 -4.06
C ALA A 177 -3.38 15.81 -3.43
N GLU A 178 -3.23 14.49 -3.33
CA GLU A 178 -1.93 13.89 -2.96
C GLU A 178 -0.92 13.93 -4.12
N TYR A 179 -1.38 13.79 -5.36
CA TYR A 179 -0.51 13.77 -6.54
C TYR A 179 0.06 15.15 -6.87
N ARG A 180 -0.64 16.23 -6.50
CA ARG A 180 -0.24 17.64 -6.72
C ARG A 180 1.22 17.90 -6.35
N GLU A 181 1.65 17.51 -5.14
CA GLU A 181 3.03 17.77 -4.68
C GLU A 181 4.07 17.13 -5.60
N GLN A 182 3.81 15.92 -6.10
CA GLN A 182 4.70 15.20 -6.99
C GLN A 182 4.73 15.86 -8.38
N LEU A 183 3.56 16.17 -8.95
CA LEU A 183 3.46 16.84 -10.25
C LEU A 183 4.14 18.22 -10.23
N CYS A 184 3.92 19.02 -9.18
CA CYS A 184 4.58 20.32 -9.03
C CYS A 184 6.11 20.21 -9.02
N LYS A 185 6.66 19.20 -8.32
CA LYS A 185 8.11 18.96 -8.31
C LYS A 185 8.63 18.49 -9.66
N GLU A 186 7.90 17.59 -10.32
CA GLU A 186 8.28 17.01 -11.60
C GLU A 186 8.30 18.05 -12.73
N PHE A 187 7.30 18.94 -12.75
CA PHE A 187 7.12 19.94 -13.79
C PHE A 187 7.52 21.37 -13.37
N TYR A 188 8.18 21.53 -12.22
CA TYR A 188 8.64 22.83 -11.70
C TYR A 188 7.55 23.91 -11.60
N VAL A 189 6.35 23.51 -11.18
CA VAL A 189 5.18 24.39 -10.95
C VAL A 189 5.05 24.70 -9.47
N ASP A 190 4.70 25.94 -9.10
CA ASP A 190 4.44 26.27 -7.70
C ASP A 190 3.11 25.65 -7.24
N GLU A 191 3.10 24.99 -6.08
CA GLU A 191 1.90 24.33 -5.56
C GLU A 191 0.72 25.28 -5.36
N SER A 192 0.97 26.57 -5.12
CA SER A 192 -0.07 27.59 -4.96
C SER A 192 -0.80 27.93 -6.26
N GLU A 193 -0.24 27.59 -7.43
CA GLU A 193 -0.88 27.80 -8.73
C GLU A 193 -1.92 26.72 -9.07
N VAL A 194 -1.84 25.55 -8.43
CA VAL A 194 -2.70 24.41 -8.72
C VAL A 194 -3.99 24.50 -7.93
N ARG A 195 -5.12 24.58 -8.63
CA ARG A 195 -6.45 24.67 -8.05
C ARG A 195 -7.21 23.36 -8.25
N LEU A 196 -7.71 22.80 -7.16
CA LEU A 196 -8.46 21.54 -7.16
C LEU A 196 -9.87 21.81 -6.63
N VAL A 197 -10.88 21.53 -7.45
CA VAL A 197 -12.29 21.79 -7.12
C VAL A 197 -13.09 20.50 -7.25
N VAL A 198 -13.95 20.21 -6.27
CA VAL A 198 -15.03 19.24 -6.40
C VAL A 198 -16.38 19.96 -6.32
N ALA A 199 -17.25 19.72 -7.30
CA ALA A 199 -18.53 20.41 -7.44
C ALA A 199 -19.70 19.41 -7.50
N ASP A 200 -20.77 19.65 -6.75
CA ASP A 200 -21.98 18.81 -6.74
C ASP A 200 -23.25 19.64 -6.47
N MET A 201 -24.37 19.19 -7.04
CA MET A 201 -25.70 19.73 -6.76
C MET A 201 -26.24 19.32 -5.39
N ALA A 202 -25.82 18.17 -4.87
CA ALA A 202 -26.18 17.71 -3.54
C ALA A 202 -25.63 18.68 -2.49
N PRO A 203 -26.34 18.91 -1.37
CA PRO A 203 -25.93 19.90 -0.36
C PRO A 203 -24.63 19.52 0.36
N LYS A 204 -24.21 18.25 0.29
CA LYS A 204 -23.04 17.70 0.99
C LYS A 204 -22.32 16.69 0.11
N ILE A 205 -21.01 16.56 0.33
CA ILE A 205 -20.22 15.46 -0.22
C ILE A 205 -20.66 14.13 0.42
N LEU A 206 -20.46 13.02 -0.30
CA LEU A 206 -20.74 11.67 0.18
C LEU A 206 -22.14 11.55 0.81
N PRO A 207 -23.22 11.99 0.14
CA PRO A 207 -24.53 12.17 0.76
C PRO A 207 -25.17 10.87 1.29
N ILE A 208 -24.63 9.71 0.93
CA ILE A 208 -25.06 8.38 1.38
C ILE A 208 -24.42 8.00 2.73
N LEU A 209 -23.33 8.67 3.13
CA LEU A 209 -22.64 8.36 4.38
C LEU A 209 -23.28 9.07 5.60
N PRO A 210 -23.11 8.50 6.80
CA PRO A 210 -23.44 9.17 8.05
C PRO A 210 -22.71 10.53 8.22
N GLN A 211 -23.40 11.51 8.83
CA GLN A 211 -22.90 12.89 8.96
C GLN A 211 -21.50 12.98 9.58
N ASN A 212 -21.22 12.19 10.62
CA ASN A 212 -19.93 12.20 11.30
C ASN A 212 -18.76 11.76 10.40
N LEU A 213 -19.01 10.94 9.36
CA LEU A 213 -18.02 10.56 8.35
C LEU A 213 -17.89 11.65 7.28
N ILE A 214 -19.01 12.26 6.87
CA ILE A 214 -19.02 13.40 5.95
C ILE A 214 -18.16 14.55 6.51
N ASP A 215 -18.36 14.92 7.78
CA ASP A 215 -17.62 16.02 8.42
C ASP A 215 -16.10 15.75 8.45
N LYS A 216 -15.71 14.49 8.67
CA LYS A 216 -14.30 14.08 8.65
C LYS A 216 -13.71 14.14 7.25
N ALA A 217 -14.45 13.69 6.24
CA ALA A 217 -14.04 13.74 4.84
C ALA A 217 -13.88 15.19 4.36
N ASP A 218 -14.87 16.05 4.62
CA ASP A 218 -14.85 17.47 4.25
C ASP A 218 -13.64 18.18 4.91
N LYS A 219 -13.45 18.00 6.21
CA LYS A 219 -12.31 18.55 6.94
C LYS A 219 -10.96 18.09 6.36
N TYR A 220 -10.85 16.83 5.96
CA TYR A 220 -9.62 16.30 5.40
C TYR A 220 -9.33 16.87 4.00
N LEU A 221 -10.33 16.90 3.11
CA LEU A 221 -10.23 17.51 1.78
C LEU A 221 -9.84 18.99 1.85
N ARG A 222 -10.48 19.77 2.73
CA ARG A 222 -10.12 21.19 2.95
C ARG A 222 -8.69 21.35 3.47
N LYS A 223 -8.24 20.46 4.35
CA LYS A 223 -6.84 20.43 4.81
C LYS A 223 -5.86 20.18 3.65
N MET A 224 -6.27 19.43 2.64
CA MET A 224 -5.50 19.22 1.40
C MET A 224 -5.62 20.38 0.40
N LYS A 225 -6.30 21.47 0.76
CA LYS A 225 -6.59 22.63 -0.10
C LYS A 225 -7.44 22.27 -1.32
N VAL A 226 -8.41 21.36 -1.14
CA VAL A 226 -9.47 21.11 -2.13
C VAL A 226 -10.62 22.09 -1.86
N GLU A 227 -11.07 22.78 -2.90
CA GLU A 227 -12.28 23.59 -2.88
C GLU A 227 -13.50 22.70 -3.05
N ILE A 228 -14.48 22.81 -2.15
CA ILE A 228 -15.70 22.01 -2.16
C ILE A 228 -16.87 22.94 -2.43
N ILE A 229 -17.55 22.73 -3.55
CA ILE A 229 -18.71 23.50 -3.98
C ILE A 229 -19.91 22.55 -4.03
N THR A 230 -20.73 22.57 -2.98
CA THR A 230 -21.95 21.74 -2.90
C THR A 230 -23.20 22.59 -3.03
N GLY A 231 -24.35 21.96 -3.24
CA GLY A 231 -25.64 22.66 -3.38
C GLY A 231 -25.79 23.48 -4.65
N THR A 232 -24.92 23.28 -5.65
CA THR A 232 -24.89 24.08 -6.87
C THR A 232 -25.06 23.20 -8.10
N LYS A 233 -26.07 23.48 -8.93
CA LYS A 233 -26.34 22.72 -10.14
C LYS A 233 -25.27 22.98 -11.19
N ILE A 234 -24.83 21.93 -11.88
CA ILE A 234 -23.99 22.05 -13.08
C ILE A 234 -24.91 22.30 -14.27
N SER A 235 -24.75 23.44 -14.94
CA SER A 235 -25.61 23.88 -16.05
C SER A 235 -25.00 23.63 -17.42
N GLY A 236 -23.68 23.48 -17.51
CA GLY A 236 -22.99 23.17 -18.75
C GLY A 236 -21.50 22.93 -18.53
N VAL A 237 -20.85 22.34 -19.53
CA VAL A 237 -19.40 22.19 -19.61
C VAL A 237 -18.97 22.70 -20.98
N THR A 238 -17.96 23.56 -21.03
CA THR A 238 -17.34 24.03 -22.27
C THR A 238 -15.95 23.41 -22.40
N PRO A 239 -15.25 23.54 -23.54
CA PRO A 239 -13.88 23.05 -23.67
C PRO A 239 -12.90 23.56 -22.60
N ASN A 240 -13.22 24.72 -22.00
CA ASN A 240 -12.32 25.45 -21.11
C ASN A 240 -12.96 25.81 -19.76
N SER A 241 -14.16 25.31 -19.45
CA SER A 241 -14.83 25.67 -18.20
C SER A 241 -15.98 24.75 -17.78
N VAL A 242 -16.36 24.86 -16.51
CA VAL A 242 -17.60 24.31 -15.95
C VAL A 242 -18.51 25.45 -15.53
N ILE A 243 -19.77 25.41 -15.96
CA ILE A 243 -20.79 26.40 -15.61
C ILE A 243 -21.61 25.88 -14.43
N LEU A 244 -21.70 26.69 -13.39
CA LEU A 244 -22.33 26.43 -12.11
C LEU A 244 -23.51 27.39 -11.92
N GLY A 245 -24.74 26.88 -11.89
CA GLY A 245 -25.93 27.73 -11.80
C GLY A 245 -26.11 28.60 -13.06
N GLU A 246 -26.57 29.84 -12.89
CA GLU A 246 -26.87 30.76 -13.99
C GLU A 246 -25.65 31.59 -14.44
N ASP A 247 -24.81 32.07 -13.50
CA ASP A 247 -23.75 33.05 -13.81
C ASP A 247 -22.34 32.70 -13.27
N ASN A 248 -22.13 31.53 -12.65
CA ASN A 248 -20.80 31.17 -12.14
C ASN A 248 -20.08 30.25 -13.11
N GLU A 249 -18.83 30.59 -13.43
CA GLU A 249 -17.97 29.81 -14.32
C GLU A 249 -16.64 29.51 -13.65
N ILE A 250 -16.21 28.25 -13.74
CA ILE A 250 -14.86 27.84 -13.34
C ILE A 250 -14.08 27.50 -14.59
N LYS A 251 -13.14 28.36 -14.96
CA LYS A 251 -12.17 28.09 -16.02
C LYS A 251 -11.29 26.91 -15.65
N SER A 252 -11.29 25.88 -16.48
CA SER A 252 -10.56 24.64 -16.31
C SER A 252 -10.35 23.96 -17.64
N SER A 253 -9.12 23.53 -17.92
CA SER A 253 -8.82 22.70 -19.10
C SER A 253 -9.02 21.21 -18.84
N THR A 254 -9.39 20.82 -17.61
CA THR A 254 -9.66 19.43 -17.23
C THR A 254 -10.87 19.35 -16.32
N VAL A 255 -11.97 18.87 -16.88
CA VAL A 255 -13.22 18.58 -16.17
C VAL A 255 -13.39 17.08 -16.09
N ILE A 256 -13.58 16.52 -14.89
CA ILE A 256 -13.71 15.09 -14.66
C ILE A 256 -15.13 14.79 -14.20
N TRP A 257 -15.89 14.01 -14.97
CA TRP A 257 -17.29 13.71 -14.71
C TRP A 257 -17.47 12.40 -13.93
N THR A 258 -18.06 12.49 -12.74
CA THR A 258 -18.31 11.36 -11.83
C THR A 258 -19.70 11.40 -11.21
N ALA A 259 -20.61 12.25 -11.71
CA ALA A 259 -21.90 12.54 -11.08
C ALA A 259 -22.97 11.44 -11.23
N GLY A 260 -22.73 10.43 -12.06
CA GLY A 260 -23.58 9.24 -12.09
C GLY A 260 -23.37 8.35 -13.30
N VAL A 261 -24.13 7.25 -13.29
CA VAL A 261 -24.04 6.17 -14.26
C VAL A 261 -25.42 5.70 -14.70
N GLU A 262 -25.45 5.02 -15.85
CA GLU A 262 -26.62 4.38 -16.44
C GLU A 262 -26.23 3.07 -17.13
N GLY A 263 -27.21 2.23 -17.50
CA GLY A 263 -26.94 0.99 -18.23
C GLY A 263 -26.05 1.19 -19.47
N SER A 264 -25.22 0.18 -19.77
CA SER A 264 -24.35 0.18 -20.95
C SER A 264 -25.12 0.41 -22.24
N ASP A 265 -24.45 0.85 -23.32
CA ASP A 265 -25.10 1.07 -24.62
C ASP A 265 -25.78 -0.18 -25.16
N LEU A 266 -25.18 -1.36 -24.95
CA LEU A 266 -25.82 -2.61 -25.33
C LEU A 266 -27.14 -2.75 -24.58
N VAL A 267 -27.11 -2.69 -23.24
CA VAL A 267 -28.30 -2.90 -22.41
C VAL A 267 -29.37 -1.86 -22.72
N GLY A 268 -29.02 -0.59 -22.82
CA GLY A 268 -29.97 0.49 -23.12
C GLY A 268 -30.75 0.33 -24.43
N ASN A 269 -30.25 -0.50 -25.35
CA ASN A 269 -30.89 -0.79 -26.65
C ASN A 269 -31.55 -2.18 -26.73
N LEU A 270 -31.54 -2.97 -25.65
CA LEU A 270 -32.18 -4.29 -25.62
C LEU A 270 -33.70 -4.16 -25.48
N ASP A 271 -34.41 -5.03 -26.21
CA ASP A 271 -35.87 -5.19 -26.14
C ASP A 271 -36.28 -6.01 -24.90
N VAL A 272 -36.04 -5.44 -23.72
CA VAL A 272 -36.43 -5.96 -22.40
C VAL A 272 -36.89 -4.81 -21.51
N GLN A 273 -37.72 -5.10 -20.52
CA GLN A 273 -38.18 -4.11 -19.55
C GLN A 273 -37.01 -3.52 -18.76
N GLN A 274 -36.94 -2.19 -18.74
CA GLN A 274 -35.88 -1.45 -18.07
C GLN A 274 -36.43 -0.35 -17.18
N GLN A 275 -35.77 -0.12 -16.06
CA GLN A 275 -36.07 0.94 -15.10
C GLN A 275 -34.78 1.56 -14.55
N GLY A 276 -34.90 2.64 -13.77
CA GLY A 276 -33.78 3.20 -13.01
C GLY A 276 -32.54 3.55 -13.83
N ARG A 277 -32.73 4.24 -14.98
CA ARG A 277 -31.66 4.62 -15.94
C ARG A 277 -31.07 3.41 -16.68
N LYS A 278 -31.92 2.73 -17.46
CA LYS A 278 -31.53 1.64 -18.37
C LYS A 278 -30.97 0.39 -17.67
N ARG A 279 -31.48 0.07 -16.47
CA ARG A 279 -31.19 -1.20 -15.78
C ARG A 279 -32.31 -2.19 -16.08
N ILE A 280 -31.99 -3.46 -16.26
CA ILE A 280 -32.96 -4.51 -16.62
C ILE A 280 -33.80 -4.87 -15.40
N LEU A 281 -35.12 -4.83 -15.54
CA LEU A 281 -36.05 -5.22 -14.48
C LEU A 281 -35.97 -6.73 -14.25
N THR A 282 -35.67 -7.15 -13.02
CA THR A 282 -35.56 -8.57 -12.67
C THR A 282 -36.55 -9.02 -11.60
N ASN A 283 -36.87 -10.31 -11.62
CA ASN A 283 -37.59 -10.97 -10.53
C ASN A 283 -36.69 -11.23 -9.30
N ASP A 284 -37.24 -11.88 -8.28
CA ASP A 284 -36.53 -12.21 -7.04
C ASP A 284 -35.41 -13.26 -7.23
N LYS A 285 -35.32 -13.93 -8.38
CA LYS A 285 -34.25 -14.88 -8.72
C LYS A 285 -33.14 -14.24 -9.56
N LEU A 286 -33.26 -12.94 -9.84
CA LEU A 286 -32.39 -12.17 -10.74
C LEU A 286 -32.48 -12.59 -12.21
N GLN A 287 -33.63 -13.14 -12.62
CA GLN A 287 -33.96 -13.35 -14.02
C GLN A 287 -34.65 -12.10 -14.58
N SER A 288 -34.48 -11.84 -15.87
CA SER A 288 -35.32 -10.86 -16.58
C SER A 288 -36.79 -11.21 -16.37
N VAL A 289 -37.64 -10.21 -16.17
CA VAL A 289 -39.09 -10.44 -16.09
C VAL A 289 -39.69 -10.91 -17.42
N ASP A 290 -38.98 -10.72 -18.53
CA ASP A 290 -39.43 -11.09 -19.88
C ASP A 290 -38.95 -12.50 -20.30
N TYR A 291 -37.84 -13.00 -19.72
CA TYR A 291 -37.19 -14.24 -20.15
C TYR A 291 -36.58 -15.01 -18.97
N ASP A 292 -37.15 -16.18 -18.64
CA ASP A 292 -36.70 -17.01 -17.51
C ASP A 292 -35.29 -17.59 -17.68
N ASN A 293 -34.81 -17.75 -18.92
CA ASN A 293 -33.47 -18.26 -19.19
C ASN A 293 -32.39 -17.16 -19.21
N VAL A 294 -32.75 -15.91 -18.92
CA VAL A 294 -31.86 -14.75 -18.91
C VAL A 294 -31.71 -14.23 -17.49
N TYR A 295 -30.50 -14.33 -16.95
CA TYR A 295 -30.11 -13.78 -15.66
C TYR A 295 -29.36 -12.46 -15.84
N VAL A 296 -29.44 -11.57 -14.85
CA VAL A 296 -28.77 -10.27 -14.86
C VAL A 296 -27.91 -10.14 -13.61
N VAL A 297 -26.66 -9.71 -13.76
CA VAL A 297 -25.69 -9.62 -12.66
C VAL A 297 -25.10 -8.21 -12.53
N GLY A 298 -24.75 -7.81 -11.30
CA GLY A 298 -24.08 -6.54 -11.03
C GLY A 298 -24.92 -5.31 -11.37
N ASP A 299 -24.29 -4.31 -11.98
CA ASP A 299 -24.88 -2.97 -12.17
C ASP A 299 -26.05 -2.92 -13.15
N ASN A 300 -26.27 -4.00 -13.92
CA ASN A 300 -27.40 -4.10 -14.84
C ASN A 300 -28.71 -4.49 -14.15
N ILE A 301 -28.68 -5.01 -12.92
CA ILE A 301 -29.89 -5.43 -12.19
C ILE A 301 -30.72 -4.21 -11.81
N PHE A 302 -32.02 -4.22 -12.06
CA PHE A 302 -33.01 -3.40 -11.34
C PHE A 302 -33.94 -4.33 -10.56
N TYR A 303 -33.77 -4.36 -9.24
CA TYR A 303 -34.58 -5.16 -8.33
C TYR A 303 -34.70 -4.44 -7.01
N ILE A 304 -35.92 -4.38 -6.47
CA ILE A 304 -36.21 -3.83 -5.15
C ILE A 304 -36.51 -5.03 -4.24
N PRO A 305 -35.62 -5.34 -3.27
CA PRO A 305 -35.86 -6.41 -2.32
C PRO A 305 -37.14 -6.18 -1.51
N GLU A 306 -37.80 -7.28 -1.13
CA GLU A 306 -38.98 -7.24 -0.27
C GLU A 306 -38.69 -6.48 1.04
N GLY A 307 -39.50 -5.45 1.33
CA GLY A 307 -39.35 -4.60 2.51
C GLY A 307 -38.44 -3.37 2.33
N GLU A 308 -37.83 -3.20 1.15
CA GLU A 308 -37.00 -2.04 0.82
C GLU A 308 -37.72 -1.08 -0.13
N GLU A 309 -37.38 0.21 -0.10
CA GLU A 309 -37.94 1.22 -1.00
C GLU A 309 -37.07 1.49 -2.24
N ARG A 310 -35.79 1.09 -2.17
CA ARG A 310 -34.79 1.42 -3.19
C ARG A 310 -34.28 0.16 -3.87
N PRO A 311 -33.95 0.25 -5.18
CA PRO A 311 -33.34 -0.87 -5.86
C PRO A 311 -31.95 -1.16 -5.28
N VAL A 312 -31.50 -2.40 -5.43
CA VAL A 312 -30.15 -2.79 -5.03
C VAL A 312 -29.09 -1.85 -5.63
N PRO A 313 -28.03 -1.51 -4.88
CA PRO A 313 -27.06 -0.52 -5.33
C PRO A 313 -26.13 -1.07 -6.41
N GLN A 314 -25.61 -0.17 -7.25
CA GLN A 314 -24.57 -0.47 -8.25
C GLN A 314 -23.21 -0.47 -7.56
N MET A 315 -22.89 -1.60 -6.92
CA MET A 315 -21.68 -1.81 -6.12
C MET A 315 -21.06 -3.18 -6.42
N VAL A 316 -19.76 -3.30 -6.21
CA VAL A 316 -19.03 -4.58 -6.33
C VAL A 316 -19.66 -5.65 -5.44
N GLU A 317 -19.97 -5.34 -4.19
CA GLU A 317 -20.57 -6.30 -3.26
C GLU A 317 -21.91 -6.85 -3.78
N ASN A 318 -22.72 -6.01 -4.45
CA ASN A 318 -23.95 -6.45 -5.11
C ASN A 318 -23.65 -7.42 -6.25
N ALA A 319 -22.61 -7.16 -7.04
CA ALA A 319 -22.15 -8.07 -8.09
C ALA A 319 -21.66 -9.42 -7.51
N GLU A 320 -20.99 -9.44 -6.35
CA GLU A 320 -20.55 -10.68 -5.70
C GLU A 320 -21.72 -11.53 -5.18
N HIS A 321 -22.68 -10.88 -4.53
CA HIS A 321 -23.88 -11.51 -3.98
C HIS A 321 -24.77 -12.06 -5.11
N SER A 322 -25.05 -11.25 -6.14
CA SER A 322 -25.85 -11.67 -7.30
C SER A 322 -25.19 -12.83 -8.04
N ALA A 323 -23.87 -12.79 -8.28
CA ALA A 323 -23.14 -13.90 -8.90
C ALA A 323 -23.26 -15.22 -8.12
N GLY A 324 -23.29 -15.15 -6.78
CA GLY A 324 -23.50 -16.31 -5.92
C GLY A 324 -24.88 -16.94 -6.07
N LEU A 325 -25.92 -16.10 -6.09
CA LEU A 325 -27.30 -16.52 -6.26
C LEU A 325 -27.54 -17.10 -7.66
N ILE A 326 -27.15 -16.39 -8.70
CA ILE A 326 -27.35 -16.78 -10.10
C ILE A 326 -26.68 -18.13 -10.37
N ALA A 327 -25.44 -18.33 -9.90
CA ALA A 327 -24.77 -19.61 -10.06
C ALA A 327 -25.48 -20.77 -9.34
N HIS A 328 -26.19 -20.50 -8.23
CA HIS A 328 -27.03 -21.51 -7.56
C HIS A 328 -28.32 -21.78 -8.35
N ASN A 329 -29.05 -20.72 -8.71
CA ASN A 329 -30.34 -20.84 -9.40
C ASN A 329 -30.20 -21.47 -10.79
N LEU A 330 -29.17 -21.10 -11.55
CA LEU A 330 -28.90 -21.68 -12.86
C LEU A 330 -28.54 -23.18 -12.76
N VAL A 331 -27.85 -23.60 -11.69
CA VAL A 331 -27.62 -25.03 -11.41
C VAL A 331 -28.95 -25.74 -11.14
N CYS A 332 -29.86 -25.13 -10.38
CA CYS A 332 -31.20 -25.66 -10.14
C CYS A 332 -32.04 -25.73 -11.43
N ASP A 333 -31.92 -24.77 -12.34
CA ASP A 333 -32.62 -24.83 -13.64
C ASP A 333 -32.14 -26.02 -14.48
N ILE A 334 -30.84 -26.30 -14.46
CA ILE A 334 -30.26 -27.34 -15.31
C ILE A 334 -30.46 -28.74 -14.71
N LYS A 335 -30.28 -28.90 -13.40
CA LYS A 335 -30.27 -30.19 -12.69
C LYS A 335 -31.54 -30.48 -11.89
N GLY A 336 -32.46 -29.52 -11.85
CA GLY A 336 -33.58 -29.53 -10.89
C GLY A 336 -33.15 -29.07 -9.50
N GLY A 337 -34.15 -28.82 -8.65
CA GLY A 337 -33.99 -28.37 -7.27
C GLY A 337 -34.63 -27.01 -7.01
N THR A 338 -34.50 -26.53 -5.77
CA THR A 338 -35.18 -25.31 -5.32
C THR A 338 -34.30 -24.07 -5.55
N GLN A 339 -34.79 -23.16 -6.38
CA GLN A 339 -34.21 -21.84 -6.57
C GLN A 339 -34.35 -20.99 -5.28
N LYS A 340 -33.48 -20.00 -5.12
CA LYS A 340 -33.46 -19.07 -3.99
C LYS A 340 -33.83 -17.67 -4.44
N SER A 341 -34.57 -16.97 -3.58
CA SER A 341 -34.87 -15.54 -3.72
C SER A 341 -33.68 -14.68 -3.28
N TYR A 342 -33.54 -13.52 -3.90
CA TYR A 342 -32.47 -12.56 -3.67
C TYR A 342 -32.84 -11.63 -2.52
N LYS A 343 -32.12 -11.81 -1.40
CA LYS A 343 -32.24 -10.99 -0.19
C LYS A 343 -30.81 -10.59 0.25
N PRO A 344 -30.15 -9.68 -0.47
CA PRO A 344 -28.77 -9.31 -0.18
C PRO A 344 -28.69 -8.50 1.13
N ALA A 345 -27.56 -8.65 1.83
CA ALA A 345 -27.29 -7.88 3.03
C ALA A 345 -25.87 -7.30 2.91
N PHE A 346 -25.77 -5.98 2.84
CA PHE A 346 -24.51 -5.28 2.55
C PHE A 346 -23.72 -5.00 3.83
N HIS A 347 -22.40 -5.15 3.77
CA HIS A 347 -21.50 -4.99 4.92
C HIS A 347 -21.04 -3.55 5.14
N GLY A 348 -21.41 -2.64 4.23
CA GLY A 348 -21.18 -1.21 4.36
C GLY A 348 -20.36 -0.63 3.21
N THR A 349 -19.85 0.58 3.39
CA THR A 349 -19.14 1.32 2.34
C THR A 349 -17.90 2.01 2.89
N MET A 350 -16.92 2.20 2.01
CA MET A 350 -15.65 2.86 2.33
C MET A 350 -15.30 3.79 1.18
N VAL A 351 -14.67 4.90 1.50
CA VAL A 351 -14.25 5.90 0.54
C VAL A 351 -12.83 6.31 0.90
N SER A 352 -11.92 6.15 -0.06
CA SER A 352 -10.56 6.66 0.08
C SER A 352 -10.49 8.15 -0.25
N ILE A 353 -9.54 8.85 0.38
CA ILE A 353 -9.23 10.26 0.10
C ILE A 353 -7.72 10.32 -0.04
N GLY A 354 -7.25 10.05 -1.26
CA GLY A 354 -5.86 9.71 -1.52
C GLY A 354 -5.47 8.35 -0.95
N GLY A 355 -4.16 8.05 -0.93
CA GLY A 355 -3.64 6.79 -0.44
C GLY A 355 -3.47 6.72 1.08
N ARG A 356 -3.70 7.81 1.84
CA ARG A 356 -3.38 7.90 3.28
C ARG A 356 -4.56 8.03 4.22
N TYR A 357 -5.73 8.38 3.72
CA TYR A 357 -6.90 8.62 4.54
C TYR A 357 -8.15 8.07 3.86
N GLY A 358 -9.13 7.71 4.67
CA GLY A 358 -10.43 7.31 4.18
C GLY A 358 -11.48 7.41 5.27
N VAL A 359 -12.74 7.20 4.89
CA VAL A 359 -13.87 7.06 5.80
C VAL A 359 -14.60 5.76 5.49
N ALA A 360 -15.06 5.08 6.52
CA ALA A 360 -15.66 3.76 6.39
C ALA A 360 -16.84 3.60 7.34
N ALA A 361 -17.97 3.15 6.83
CA ALA A 361 -19.07 2.62 7.62
C ALA A 361 -19.15 1.13 7.33
N VAL A 362 -18.57 0.28 8.17
CA VAL A 362 -18.46 -1.16 7.95
C VAL A 362 -18.98 -1.96 9.14
N GLY A 363 -19.59 -3.10 8.89
CA GLY A 363 -20.10 -3.96 9.95
C GLY A 363 -21.10 -4.98 9.43
N THR A 364 -22.15 -5.19 10.20
CA THR A 364 -23.27 -6.05 9.82
C THR A 364 -24.45 -5.20 9.35
N PRO A 365 -25.40 -5.76 8.59
CA PRO A 365 -26.63 -5.07 8.21
C PRO A 365 -27.39 -4.44 9.38
N LYS A 366 -27.27 -5.02 10.59
CA LYS A 366 -27.94 -4.53 11.81
C LYS A 366 -27.12 -3.49 12.58
N LYS A 367 -25.80 -3.43 12.36
CA LYS A 367 -24.89 -2.57 13.12
C LYS A 367 -23.65 -2.24 12.29
N LEU A 368 -23.57 -0.99 11.83
CA LEU A 368 -22.42 -0.42 11.16
C LEU A 368 -21.54 0.34 12.16
N PHE A 369 -20.24 0.18 12.03
CA PHE A 369 -19.23 0.91 12.80
C PHE A 369 -18.55 1.94 11.90
N HIS A 370 -18.32 3.14 12.45
CA HIS A 370 -17.78 4.28 11.70
C HIS A 370 -16.29 4.45 12.00
N PHE A 371 -15.45 4.22 10.99
CA PHE A 371 -13.99 4.37 11.05
C PHE A 371 -13.51 5.49 10.13
N SER A 372 -12.32 6.01 10.42
CA SER A 372 -11.68 7.06 9.63
C SER A 372 -10.16 6.95 9.69
N GLY A 373 -9.46 7.49 8.70
CA GLY A 373 -8.01 7.45 8.60
C GLY A 373 -7.48 6.03 8.41
N PHE A 374 -6.47 5.64 9.21
CA PHE A 374 -5.77 4.37 9.04
C PHE A 374 -6.71 3.15 9.07
N LEU A 375 -7.66 3.08 10.02
CA LEU A 375 -8.57 1.93 10.12
C LEU A 375 -9.52 1.83 8.91
N ALA A 376 -9.98 2.97 8.37
CA ALA A 376 -10.81 2.96 7.17
C ALA A 376 -10.03 2.44 5.95
N MET A 377 -8.79 2.89 5.78
CA MET A 377 -7.91 2.38 4.72
C MET A 377 -7.57 0.91 4.90
N PHE A 378 -7.31 0.47 6.13
CA PHE A 378 -7.09 -0.94 6.44
C PHE A 378 -8.27 -1.82 5.97
N PHE A 379 -9.50 -1.42 6.26
CA PHE A 379 -10.69 -2.14 5.79
C PHE A 379 -10.83 -2.12 4.26
N LYS A 380 -10.53 -0.99 3.59
CA LYS A 380 -10.51 -0.91 2.11
C LYS A 380 -9.59 -1.98 1.54
N HIS A 381 -8.33 -2.02 1.99
CA HIS A 381 -7.36 -2.98 1.45
C HIS A 381 -7.70 -4.43 1.84
N MET A 382 -8.25 -4.68 3.03
CA MET A 382 -8.68 -6.01 3.44
C MET A 382 -9.80 -6.56 2.54
N ILE A 383 -10.76 -5.72 2.15
CA ILE A 383 -11.85 -6.14 1.25
C ILE A 383 -11.31 -6.42 -0.16
N ASN A 384 -10.38 -5.61 -0.66
CA ASN A 384 -9.70 -5.91 -1.93
C ASN A 384 -8.95 -7.26 -1.85
N ILE A 385 -8.27 -7.55 -0.74
CA ILE A 385 -7.61 -8.85 -0.52
C ILE A 385 -8.62 -10.00 -0.55
N VAL A 386 -9.77 -9.87 0.11
CA VAL A 386 -10.85 -10.88 0.07
C VAL A 386 -11.30 -11.11 -1.37
N TYR A 387 -11.50 -10.05 -2.14
CA TYR A 387 -11.86 -10.16 -3.56
C TYR A 387 -10.78 -10.88 -4.37
N PHE A 388 -9.50 -10.50 -4.23
CA PHE A 388 -8.41 -11.14 -4.94
C PHE A 388 -8.24 -12.61 -4.59
N LEU A 389 -8.46 -12.99 -3.33
CA LEU A 389 -8.49 -14.40 -2.90
C LEU A 389 -9.58 -15.18 -3.65
N GLN A 390 -10.77 -14.58 -3.86
CA GLN A 390 -11.85 -15.21 -4.61
C GLN A 390 -11.50 -15.38 -6.10
N VAL A 391 -10.80 -14.43 -6.71
CA VAL A 391 -10.58 -14.38 -8.17
C VAL A 391 -9.27 -15.05 -8.63
N LEU A 392 -8.13 -14.69 -8.05
CA LEU A 392 -6.79 -15.20 -8.45
C LEU A 392 -6.00 -15.83 -7.29
N GLY A 393 -6.56 -15.87 -6.09
CA GLY A 393 -5.93 -16.50 -4.93
C GLY A 393 -4.67 -15.76 -4.47
N PHE A 394 -3.73 -16.51 -3.89
CA PHE A 394 -2.53 -15.98 -3.24
C PHE A 394 -1.66 -15.13 -4.16
N ASN A 395 -1.50 -15.51 -5.44
CA ASN A 395 -0.59 -14.82 -6.34
C ASN A 395 -0.99 -13.35 -6.58
N LYS A 396 -2.30 -13.06 -6.75
CA LYS A 396 -2.77 -11.69 -6.91
C LYS A 396 -2.71 -10.92 -5.59
N VAL A 397 -3.01 -11.55 -4.45
CA VAL A 397 -2.85 -10.92 -3.13
C VAL A 397 -1.41 -10.49 -2.91
N TRP A 398 -0.45 -11.37 -3.19
CA TRP A 398 0.97 -11.04 -3.07
C TRP A 398 1.36 -9.88 -3.97
N THR A 399 0.98 -9.96 -5.26
CA THR A 399 1.26 -8.88 -6.23
C THR A 399 0.65 -7.55 -5.79
N TYR A 400 -0.60 -7.56 -5.32
CA TYR A 400 -1.28 -6.38 -4.79
C TYR A 400 -0.58 -5.80 -3.56
N LEU A 401 -0.20 -6.62 -2.58
CA LEU A 401 0.58 -6.16 -1.42
C LEU A 401 1.91 -5.54 -1.84
N MET A 402 2.59 -6.12 -2.85
CA MET A 402 3.80 -5.53 -3.38
C MET A 402 3.54 -4.13 -3.95
N HIS A 403 2.48 -3.92 -4.74
CA HIS A 403 2.19 -2.60 -5.33
C HIS A 403 1.67 -1.58 -4.30
N GLU A 404 0.72 -1.95 -3.45
CA GLU A 404 0.04 -1.02 -2.53
C GLU A 404 0.80 -0.73 -1.23
N VAL A 405 1.61 -1.68 -0.76
CA VAL A 405 2.25 -1.63 0.56
C VAL A 405 3.76 -1.49 0.46
N PHE A 406 4.42 -2.31 -0.38
CA PHE A 406 5.88 -2.42 -0.38
C PHE A 406 6.60 -1.59 -1.45
N HIS A 407 5.99 -1.29 -2.59
CA HIS A 407 6.63 -0.58 -3.71
C HIS A 407 6.04 0.80 -4.01
N ILE A 408 5.00 1.22 -3.29
CA ILE A 408 4.34 2.50 -3.57
C ILE A 408 5.25 3.69 -3.25
N GLU A 409 5.52 4.52 -4.25
CA GLU A 409 6.47 5.60 -4.09
C GLU A 409 5.90 6.78 -3.27
N ASN A 410 6.78 7.72 -2.89
CA ASN A 410 6.42 8.99 -2.27
C ASN A 410 5.57 8.88 -0.99
N ARG A 411 5.68 7.75 -0.28
CA ARG A 411 4.95 7.45 0.95
C ARG A 411 3.43 7.53 0.79
N ARG A 412 2.89 7.29 -0.41
CA ARG A 412 1.45 7.34 -0.71
C ARG A 412 0.69 6.07 -0.31
N SER A 413 1.31 5.18 0.46
CA SER A 413 0.61 4.06 1.12
C SER A 413 -0.17 4.52 2.34
N PHE A 414 -1.19 3.77 2.72
CA PHE A 414 -1.90 3.96 3.99
C PHE A 414 -1.03 3.64 5.21
N VAL A 415 0.01 2.81 5.05
CA VAL A 415 1.06 2.55 6.06
C VAL A 415 2.24 3.54 5.96
N GLY A 416 2.11 4.57 5.11
CA GLY A 416 3.14 5.57 4.88
C GLY A 416 4.38 5.02 4.19
N GLY A 417 5.56 5.51 4.61
CA GLY A 417 6.87 5.18 4.04
C GLY A 417 7.62 4.05 4.75
N HIS A 418 7.00 3.37 5.72
CA HIS A 418 7.70 2.39 6.56
C HIS A 418 8.05 1.11 5.80
N PHE A 419 7.15 0.65 4.93
CA PHE A 419 7.33 -0.54 4.11
C PHE A 419 7.76 -0.24 2.67
N SER A 420 7.52 0.98 2.20
CA SER A 420 7.68 1.38 0.80
C SER A 420 9.07 1.91 0.44
N LYS A 421 10.10 1.10 0.72
CA LYS A 421 11.48 1.42 0.36
C LYS A 421 11.98 0.46 -0.71
N ARG A 422 12.75 1.01 -1.65
CA ARG A 422 13.39 0.26 -2.75
C ARG A 422 14.22 -0.93 -2.26
N SER A 423 14.82 -0.80 -1.07
CA SER A 423 15.38 -1.94 -0.33
C SER A 423 14.44 -2.29 0.83
N PRO A 424 14.10 -3.58 1.03
CA PRO A 424 13.19 -4.03 2.09
C PRO A 424 13.87 -3.99 3.46
N ASN A 425 14.27 -2.79 3.90
CA ASN A 425 14.98 -2.54 5.16
C ASN A 425 14.16 -2.93 6.40
N PHE A 426 12.87 -3.22 6.26
CA PHE A 426 12.04 -3.75 7.35
C PHE A 426 12.56 -5.10 7.87
N TRP A 427 13.17 -5.92 7.02
CA TRP A 427 13.82 -7.17 7.43
C TRP A 427 15.02 -6.95 8.36
N LEU A 428 15.59 -5.75 8.36
CA LEU A 428 16.70 -5.39 9.23
C LEU A 428 16.24 -4.92 10.62
N VAL A 429 14.94 -4.72 10.86
CA VAL A 429 14.44 -4.24 12.16
C VAL A 429 14.71 -5.24 13.30
N PRO A 430 14.45 -6.56 13.14
CA PRO A 430 14.80 -7.54 14.17
C PRO A 430 16.30 -7.54 14.48
N LEU A 431 17.14 -7.51 13.43
CA LEU A 431 18.60 -7.43 13.57
C LEU A 431 19.03 -6.14 14.29
N ARG A 432 18.42 -5.00 13.95
CA ARG A 432 18.66 -3.69 14.58
C ARG A 432 18.38 -3.74 16.07
N ILE A 433 17.22 -4.26 16.45
CA ILE A 433 16.81 -4.37 17.85
C ILE A 433 17.73 -5.34 18.58
N TYR A 434 18.06 -6.48 17.97
CA TYR A 434 18.95 -7.47 18.56
C TYR A 434 20.35 -6.89 18.85
N VAL A 435 21.02 -6.31 17.85
CA VAL A 435 22.36 -5.71 18.03
C VAL A 435 22.30 -4.58 19.08
N GLY A 436 21.24 -3.76 19.06
CA GLY A 436 21.05 -2.70 20.04
C GLY A 436 20.86 -3.22 21.47
N VAL A 437 20.05 -4.27 21.66
CA VAL A 437 19.85 -4.92 22.97
C VAL A 437 21.16 -5.53 23.46
N MET A 438 21.93 -6.18 22.60
CA MET A 438 23.18 -6.79 23.01
C MET A 438 24.21 -5.76 23.49
N TRP A 439 24.34 -4.63 22.79
CA TRP A 439 25.18 -3.52 23.25
C TRP A 439 24.67 -2.90 24.54
N LEU A 440 23.36 -2.73 24.67
CA LEU A 440 22.75 -2.17 25.88
C LEU A 440 22.98 -3.07 27.09
N LEU A 441 22.85 -4.39 26.94
CA LEU A 441 23.11 -5.34 28.03
C LEU A 441 24.57 -5.31 28.48
N GLN A 442 25.52 -5.33 27.53
CA GLN A 442 26.95 -5.22 27.84
C GLN A 442 27.30 -3.90 28.52
N GLY A 443 26.80 -2.79 27.96
CA GLY A 443 27.01 -1.45 28.51
C GLY A 443 26.38 -1.28 29.88
N TRP A 444 25.19 -1.83 30.12
CA TRP A 444 24.50 -1.75 31.40
C TRP A 444 25.23 -2.51 32.52
N GLU A 445 25.73 -3.72 32.23
CA GLU A 445 26.52 -4.48 33.18
C GLU A 445 27.80 -3.72 33.58
N LYS A 446 28.50 -3.18 32.59
CA LYS A 446 29.73 -2.42 32.80
C LYS A 446 29.50 -1.07 33.48
N ALA A 447 28.39 -0.39 33.17
CA ALA A 447 27.97 0.82 33.86
C ALA A 447 27.68 0.54 35.35
N GLY A 448 27.04 -0.59 35.65
CA GLY A 448 26.81 -1.02 37.03
C GLY A 448 28.11 -1.30 37.80
N LYS A 449 29.13 -1.85 37.14
CA LYS A 449 30.47 -2.03 37.72
C LYS A 449 31.15 -0.68 38.00
N LEU A 450 31.14 0.22 37.00
CA LEU A 450 31.71 1.57 37.12
C LEU A 450 31.03 2.41 38.21
N LEU A 451 29.72 2.26 38.40
CA LEU A 451 28.97 2.97 39.44
C LEU A 451 29.26 2.46 40.86
N LYS A 452 29.59 1.17 41.01
CA LYS A 452 29.95 0.58 42.31
C LYS A 452 31.37 0.91 42.72
N ASP A 453 32.30 0.86 41.77
CA ASP A 453 33.69 1.25 42.00
C ASP A 453 34.27 1.95 40.74
N PRO A 454 34.31 3.29 40.71
CA PRO A 454 34.86 4.04 39.59
C PRO A 454 36.36 3.82 39.36
N SER A 455 37.08 3.30 40.37
CA SER A 455 38.53 3.09 40.32
C SER A 455 38.92 1.73 39.75
N GLN A 456 37.96 0.80 39.62
CA GLN A 456 38.17 -0.54 39.09
C GLN A 456 38.28 -0.52 37.56
N MET A 457 39.47 -0.86 37.05
CA MET A 457 39.72 -1.03 35.61
C MET A 457 39.40 -2.46 35.19
N PHE A 458 38.53 -2.65 34.20
CA PHE A 458 38.12 -3.98 33.72
C PHE A 458 38.09 -4.12 32.19
N LEU A 459 38.19 -3.01 31.45
CA LEU A 459 38.30 -3.04 29.98
C LEU A 459 39.74 -3.11 29.47
N ILE A 460 40.70 -2.62 30.26
CA ILE A 460 42.12 -2.62 29.92
C ILE A 460 42.80 -3.66 30.81
N PRO A 461 43.48 -4.67 30.26
CA PRO A 461 44.20 -5.66 31.05
C PRO A 461 45.35 -5.00 31.83
N PRO A 462 45.76 -5.56 32.97
CA PRO A 462 46.97 -5.09 33.66
C PRO A 462 48.19 -5.29 32.75
N LYS A 463 49.16 -4.37 32.84
CA LYS A 463 50.41 -4.49 32.08
C LYS A 463 51.11 -5.79 32.47
N ALA A 464 51.42 -6.64 31.50
CA ALA A 464 52.25 -7.80 31.75
C ALA A 464 53.65 -7.31 32.17
N MET A 465 54.03 -7.55 33.42
CA MET A 465 55.42 -7.39 33.82
C MET A 465 56.25 -8.45 33.08
N ASP A 466 57.37 -8.04 32.48
CA ASP A 466 58.27 -8.95 31.78
C ASP A 466 58.55 -10.19 32.63
N GLY A 467 58.21 -11.35 32.07
CA GLY A 467 58.22 -12.66 32.72
C GLY A 467 59.62 -13.23 33.00
N VAL A 468 60.51 -12.43 33.58
CA VAL A 468 61.85 -12.87 34.00
C VAL A 468 62.00 -12.91 35.52
N THR A 469 61.12 -12.25 36.30
CA THR A 469 61.24 -12.25 37.78
C THR A 469 60.26 -13.19 38.49
N ALA A 470 59.10 -13.51 37.90
CA ALA A 470 58.12 -14.42 38.52
C ALA A 470 58.44 -15.91 38.33
N ALA A 471 59.30 -16.27 37.37
CA ALA A 471 59.71 -17.66 37.14
C ALA A 471 60.79 -18.13 38.13
N THR A 472 61.46 -17.22 38.84
CA THR A 472 62.52 -17.57 39.81
C THR A 472 61.96 -17.80 41.22
N GLU A 473 60.86 -17.16 41.59
CA GLU A 473 60.23 -17.36 42.92
C GLU A 473 59.25 -18.55 42.95
N ALA A 474 58.76 -19.01 41.80
CA ALA A 474 57.87 -20.17 41.71
C ALA A 474 58.61 -21.53 41.72
N VAL A 475 59.92 -21.55 41.44
CA VAL A 475 60.71 -22.80 41.44
C VAL A 475 61.12 -23.22 42.86
N ASP A 476 61.30 -22.26 43.78
CA ASP A 476 61.59 -22.56 45.19
C ASP A 476 60.34 -22.96 46.01
N ALA A 477 59.14 -22.57 45.57
CA ALA A 477 57.89 -22.89 46.27
C ALA A 477 57.30 -24.27 45.89
N VAL A 478 57.81 -24.93 44.84
CA VAL A 478 57.29 -26.24 44.36
C VAL A 478 57.87 -27.43 45.14
N HIS A 479 58.82 -27.23 46.05
CA HIS A 479 59.35 -28.33 46.87
C HIS A 479 58.56 -28.66 48.14
N SER A 480 57.53 -27.90 48.51
CA SER A 480 56.74 -28.19 49.71
C SER A 480 55.27 -27.80 49.56
N THR A 481 54.48 -28.67 48.92
CA THR A 481 53.19 -29.19 49.43
C THR A 481 52.46 -29.89 48.29
N VAL A 482 52.29 -31.20 48.44
CA VAL A 482 51.45 -32.04 47.60
C VAL A 482 50.01 -31.89 48.09
N ASP A 483 49.11 -31.39 47.23
CA ASP A 483 47.72 -31.82 47.28
C ASP A 483 47.06 -31.74 45.89
N ALA A 484 46.59 -32.88 45.38
CA ALA A 484 46.11 -33.05 44.01
C ALA A 484 44.66 -32.56 43.81
N GLN A 485 43.99 -32.13 44.89
CA GLN A 485 42.60 -31.69 44.84
C GLN A 485 42.43 -30.21 44.45
N THR A 486 43.44 -29.36 44.72
CA THR A 486 43.37 -27.90 44.46
C THR A 486 43.76 -27.55 43.02
N ALA A 487 44.45 -28.44 42.31
CA ALA A 487 44.80 -28.25 40.91
C ALA A 487 43.59 -28.46 39.97
N ALA A 488 42.63 -29.32 40.34
CA ALA A 488 41.46 -29.60 39.50
C ALA A 488 40.47 -28.43 39.44
N SER A 489 40.24 -27.73 40.57
CA SER A 489 39.36 -26.56 40.63
C SER A 489 39.99 -25.30 40.02
N ALA A 490 41.32 -25.20 39.99
CA ALA A 490 42.05 -24.15 39.26
C ALA A 490 42.00 -24.36 37.73
N VAL A 491 41.93 -25.61 37.26
CA VAL A 491 41.82 -25.94 35.84
C VAL A 491 40.37 -25.81 35.33
N GLU A 492 39.37 -26.10 36.15
CA GLU A 492 37.96 -25.95 35.76
C GLU A 492 37.55 -24.46 35.67
N GLY A 493 38.06 -23.61 36.55
CA GLY A 493 37.89 -22.14 36.50
C GLY A 493 38.63 -21.45 35.34
N ALA A 494 39.58 -22.13 34.70
CA ALA A 494 40.28 -21.64 33.50
C ALA A 494 39.59 -22.07 32.18
N SER A 495 38.60 -22.98 32.24
CA SER A 495 37.98 -23.59 31.06
C SER A 495 36.72 -22.88 30.54
N THR A 496 36.22 -21.87 31.24
CA THR A 496 35.23 -20.91 30.72
C THR A 496 35.89 -19.65 30.14
N ALA A 497 37.18 -19.72 29.78
CA ALA A 497 37.78 -18.74 28.89
C ALA A 497 37.15 -18.89 27.50
N ILE A 498 36.15 -18.04 27.23
CA ILE A 498 35.57 -17.88 25.90
C ILE A 498 36.73 -17.76 24.91
N LYS A 499 36.86 -18.73 23.99
CA LYS A 499 37.94 -18.77 22.99
C LYS A 499 37.96 -17.42 22.26
N ALA A 500 38.89 -16.55 22.61
CA ALA A 500 39.08 -15.29 21.92
C ALA A 500 39.53 -15.56 20.50
N ILE A 501 39.12 -14.70 19.57
CA ILE A 501 39.50 -14.83 18.17
C ILE A 501 41.00 -14.50 18.05
N PRO A 502 41.82 -15.32 17.38
CA PRO A 502 43.23 -15.02 17.20
C PRO A 502 43.41 -13.74 16.38
N VAL A 503 44.29 -12.86 16.86
CA VAL A 503 44.67 -11.61 16.22
C VAL A 503 46.05 -11.79 15.59
N PRO A 504 46.29 -11.37 14.33
CA PRO A 504 47.61 -11.41 13.72
C PRO A 504 48.69 -10.69 14.54
N ASP A 505 49.88 -11.28 14.63
CA ASP A 505 50.98 -10.79 15.50
C ASP A 505 51.38 -9.33 15.20
N PHE A 506 51.32 -8.91 13.94
CA PHE A 506 51.64 -7.53 13.57
C PHE A 506 50.62 -6.52 14.16
N ILE A 507 49.33 -6.89 14.21
CA ILE A 507 48.27 -6.04 14.80
C ILE A 507 48.45 -6.00 16.31
N LYS A 508 48.72 -7.16 16.91
CA LYS A 508 48.97 -7.27 18.35
C LYS A 508 50.13 -6.36 18.77
N GLY A 509 51.27 -6.42 18.06
CA GLY A 509 52.42 -5.55 18.33
C GLY A 509 52.12 -4.04 18.19
N MET A 510 51.26 -3.66 17.23
CA MET A 510 50.82 -2.25 17.10
C MET A 510 49.91 -1.80 18.24
N VAL A 511 48.99 -2.66 18.67
CA VAL A 511 48.05 -2.38 19.77
C VAL A 511 48.79 -2.29 21.09
N ASP A 512 49.68 -3.26 21.37
CA ASP A 512 50.50 -3.29 22.59
C ASP A 512 51.34 -1.99 22.72
N TRP A 513 52.01 -1.58 21.63
CA TRP A 513 52.75 -0.31 21.58
C TRP A 513 51.85 0.91 21.87
N SER A 514 50.65 0.94 21.29
CA SER A 514 49.70 2.04 21.52
C SER A 514 49.16 2.05 22.95
N MET A 515 48.95 0.88 23.56
CA MET A 515 48.46 0.75 24.94
C MET A 515 49.52 1.19 25.94
N ASP A 516 50.78 0.81 25.73
CA ASP A 516 51.93 1.30 26.51
C ASP A 516 52.10 2.82 26.44
N LEU A 517 51.88 3.41 25.27
CA LEU A 517 51.99 4.85 25.10
C LEU A 517 50.86 5.64 25.76
N MET A 518 49.61 5.13 25.68
CA MET A 518 48.43 5.92 26.04
C MET A 518 47.82 5.59 27.40
N PHE A 519 47.90 4.33 27.85
CA PHE A 519 47.08 3.83 28.96
C PHE A 519 47.86 3.38 30.19
N TYR A 520 49.16 3.07 30.06
CA TYR A 520 50.00 2.66 31.19
C TYR A 520 50.94 3.77 31.66
N THR A 521 51.16 3.88 32.96
CA THR A 521 52.23 4.73 33.53
C THR A 521 53.54 3.94 33.61
N SER A 522 54.67 4.64 33.79
CA SER A 522 55.99 4.03 34.00
C SER A 522 56.01 3.02 35.16
N ASP A 523 55.12 3.20 36.13
CA ASP A 523 55.07 2.45 37.39
C ASP A 523 54.10 1.25 37.30
N GLY A 524 53.59 0.94 36.11
CA GLY A 524 52.65 -0.18 35.87
C GLY A 524 51.19 0.12 36.22
N GLY A 525 50.86 1.36 36.59
CA GLY A 525 49.50 1.85 36.84
C GLY A 525 48.78 2.33 35.57
N TYR A 526 47.55 2.82 35.72
CA TYR A 526 46.75 3.36 34.61
C TYR A 526 46.83 4.88 34.54
N THR A 527 46.90 5.43 33.33
CA THR A 527 46.82 6.88 33.11
C THR A 527 45.41 7.42 33.35
N SER A 528 45.24 8.72 33.60
CA SER A 528 43.90 9.34 33.65
C SER A 528 43.12 9.15 32.35
N LEU A 529 43.82 9.05 31.21
CA LEU A 529 43.23 8.79 29.90
C LEU A 529 42.58 7.39 29.84
N ALA A 530 43.14 6.39 30.52
CA ALA A 530 42.59 5.04 30.59
C ALA A 530 41.20 5.01 31.25
N TYR A 531 41.02 5.77 32.35
CA TYR A 531 39.74 5.90 33.05
C TYR A 531 38.70 6.64 32.19
N ILE A 532 39.10 7.71 31.51
CA ILE A 532 38.24 8.45 30.57
C ILE A 532 37.81 7.54 29.42
N PHE A 533 38.75 6.78 28.85
CA PHE A 533 38.50 5.86 27.76
C PHE A 533 37.52 4.75 28.16
N GLN A 534 37.70 4.13 29.33
CA GLN A 534 36.75 3.14 29.86
C GLN A 534 35.34 3.73 30.01
N GLY A 535 35.23 4.92 30.60
CA GLY A 535 33.94 5.61 30.76
C GLY A 535 33.28 5.93 29.42
N CYS A 536 34.04 6.42 28.45
CA CYS A 536 33.55 6.71 27.11
C CYS A 536 33.09 5.45 26.38
N MET A 537 33.81 4.35 26.53
CA MET A 537 33.45 3.06 25.93
C MET A 537 32.14 2.54 26.49
N VAL A 538 31.97 2.50 27.81
CA VAL A 538 30.72 2.07 28.45
C VAL A 538 29.55 2.98 28.04
N ALA A 539 29.78 4.30 28.00
CA ALA A 539 28.77 5.24 27.52
C ALA A 539 28.40 4.99 26.04
N ALA A 540 29.39 4.71 25.18
CA ALA A 540 29.17 4.41 23.77
C ALA A 540 28.35 3.14 23.56
N GLU A 541 28.60 2.07 24.34
CA GLU A 541 27.82 0.83 24.30
C GLU A 541 26.35 1.07 24.63
N VAL A 542 26.08 1.83 25.70
CA VAL A 542 24.71 2.19 26.11
C VAL A 542 24.05 3.10 25.06
N ILE A 543 24.75 4.14 24.61
CA ILE A 543 24.23 5.13 23.67
C ILE A 543 23.92 4.49 22.31
N PHE A 544 24.86 3.74 21.73
CA PHE A 544 24.64 3.05 20.45
C PHE A 544 23.58 1.96 20.58
N GLY A 545 23.53 1.25 21.71
CA GLY A 545 22.46 0.29 22.02
C GLY A 545 21.08 0.93 21.95
N ILE A 546 20.89 2.06 22.66
CA ILE A 546 19.63 2.82 22.67
C ILE A 546 19.31 3.39 21.29
N MET A 547 20.30 3.98 20.59
CA MET A 547 20.15 4.53 19.24
C MET A 547 19.65 3.48 18.25
N LEU A 548 20.22 2.27 18.29
CA LEU A 548 19.78 1.16 17.43
C LEU A 548 18.38 0.67 17.79
N ILE A 549 18.07 0.49 19.08
CA ILE A 549 16.73 0.05 19.53
C ILE A 549 15.65 1.03 19.08
N LEU A 550 15.82 2.32 19.39
CA LEU A 550 14.88 3.38 19.04
C LEU A 550 14.87 3.69 17.53
N GLY A 551 15.88 3.23 16.80
CA GLY A 551 16.06 3.55 15.40
C GLY A 551 16.35 5.04 15.18
N LEU A 552 17.20 5.63 16.02
CA LEU A 552 17.62 7.03 15.99
C LEU A 552 19.12 7.12 15.63
N PHE A 553 19.47 7.85 14.59
CA PHE A 553 20.82 7.96 14.03
C PHE A 553 21.46 6.59 13.76
N THR A 554 20.67 5.68 13.20
CA THR A 554 21.05 4.26 13.05
C THR A 554 22.31 4.03 12.25
N ALA A 555 22.53 4.77 11.17
CA ALA A 555 23.76 4.67 10.38
C ALA A 555 25.00 5.04 11.20
N ILE A 556 24.91 6.08 12.04
CA ILE A 556 26.01 6.51 12.92
C ILE A 556 26.29 5.45 13.98
N ALA A 557 25.24 4.95 14.65
CA ALA A 557 25.38 3.90 15.66
C ALA A 557 25.88 2.58 15.07
N ALA A 558 25.52 2.27 13.83
CA ALA A 558 26.01 1.10 13.09
C ALA A 558 27.51 1.22 12.73
N ILE A 559 27.95 2.39 12.24
CA ILE A 559 29.37 2.67 12.00
C ILE A 559 30.16 2.60 13.31
N GLY A 560 29.63 3.19 14.39
CA GLY A 560 30.21 3.12 15.73
C GLY A 560 30.31 1.67 16.24
N THR A 561 29.27 0.86 16.00
CA THR A 561 29.29 -0.58 16.30
C THR A 561 30.41 -1.30 15.56
N CYS A 562 30.56 -1.08 14.24
CA CYS A 562 31.65 -1.67 13.47
C CYS A 562 33.02 -1.25 14.00
N ALA A 563 33.22 0.04 14.30
CA ALA A 563 34.46 0.57 14.84
C ALA A 563 34.79 -0.06 16.21
N MET A 564 33.82 -0.16 17.11
CA MET A 564 34.00 -0.78 18.42
C MET A 564 34.26 -2.29 18.31
N SER A 565 33.56 -3.00 17.43
CA SER A 565 33.82 -4.42 17.19
C SER A 565 35.23 -4.67 16.66
N VAL A 566 35.73 -3.83 15.74
CA VAL A 566 37.12 -3.90 15.27
C VAL A 566 38.08 -3.62 16.41
N MET A 567 37.84 -2.58 17.21
CA MET A 567 38.70 -2.21 18.32
C MET A 567 38.81 -3.33 19.37
N ILE A 568 37.69 -3.93 19.77
CA ILE A 568 37.63 -5.05 20.73
C ILE A 568 38.25 -6.32 20.12
N TYR A 569 38.11 -6.53 18.80
CA TYR A 569 38.82 -7.59 18.11
C TYR A 569 40.34 -7.39 18.18
N THR A 570 40.82 -6.18 17.86
CA THR A 570 42.25 -5.88 17.86
C THR A 570 42.89 -5.95 19.26
N SER A 571 42.11 -5.80 20.34
CA SER A 571 42.61 -5.95 21.71
C SER A 571 42.80 -7.41 22.15
N GLY A 572 42.44 -8.39 21.32
CA GLY A 572 42.56 -9.81 21.64
C GLY A 572 41.55 -10.32 22.67
N MET A 573 40.57 -9.49 23.05
CA MET A 573 39.54 -9.81 24.05
C MET A 573 38.17 -10.15 23.42
N ALA A 574 38.07 -10.18 22.08
CA ALA A 574 36.81 -10.40 21.40
C ALA A 574 36.35 -11.86 21.45
N PRO A 575 35.14 -12.14 21.96
CA PRO A 575 34.50 -13.44 21.79
C PRO A 575 34.07 -13.63 20.32
N TYR A 576 33.92 -14.88 19.87
CA TYR A 576 33.42 -15.19 18.51
C TYR A 576 32.08 -14.52 18.18
N GLU A 577 31.25 -14.28 19.20
CA GLU A 577 29.97 -13.60 19.05
C GLU A 577 30.12 -12.19 18.47
N MET A 578 31.24 -11.48 18.73
CA MET A 578 31.49 -10.12 18.21
C MET A 578 31.50 -10.02 16.68
N PHE A 579 31.78 -11.11 15.95
CA PHE A 579 31.66 -11.11 14.49
C PHE A 579 30.22 -10.81 14.05
N TRP A 580 29.23 -11.31 14.76
CA TRP A 580 27.82 -11.03 14.46
C TRP A 580 27.47 -9.55 14.65
N TYR A 581 28.10 -8.87 15.61
CA TYR A 581 27.92 -7.44 15.86
C TYR A 581 28.55 -6.62 14.73
N PHE A 582 29.72 -7.03 14.27
CA PHE A 582 30.40 -6.37 13.15
C PHE A 582 29.59 -6.50 11.84
N PHE A 583 29.21 -7.72 11.45
CA PHE A 583 28.41 -7.93 10.24
C PHE A 583 26.98 -7.37 10.38
N GLY A 584 26.40 -7.45 11.57
CA GLY A 584 25.15 -6.81 11.92
C GLY A 584 25.24 -5.29 11.75
N GLY A 585 26.30 -4.68 12.27
CA GLY A 585 26.63 -3.27 12.07
C GLY A 585 26.68 -2.91 10.58
N ILE A 586 27.45 -3.65 9.77
CA ILE A 586 27.55 -3.42 8.31
C ILE A 586 26.17 -3.44 7.65
N ALA A 587 25.35 -4.44 7.96
CA ALA A 587 24.00 -4.55 7.41
C ALA A 587 23.09 -3.37 7.81
N LEU A 588 23.31 -2.79 9.00
CA LEU A 588 22.51 -1.70 9.54
C LEU A 588 22.94 -0.30 9.06
N ILE A 589 24.12 -0.14 8.44
CA ILE A 589 24.60 1.14 7.87
C ILE A 589 23.61 1.70 6.85
N GLY A 590 22.91 0.83 6.10
CA GLY A 590 21.88 1.19 5.11
C GLY A 590 20.64 1.93 5.66
N GLY A 591 20.67 2.36 6.92
CA GLY A 591 19.68 3.25 7.52
C GLY A 591 18.39 2.53 7.91
N SER A 592 18.50 1.40 8.59
CA SER A 592 17.35 0.62 9.08
C SER A 592 16.42 1.42 10.02
N GLY A 593 16.90 2.50 10.65
CA GLY A 593 16.08 3.39 11.48
C GLY A 593 14.95 4.08 10.72
N SER A 594 15.13 4.27 9.41
CA SER A 594 14.09 4.87 8.57
C SER A 594 12.88 3.96 8.37
N THR A 595 12.92 2.71 8.85
CA THR A 595 11.80 1.78 8.93
C THR A 595 11.53 1.44 10.40
N PHE A 596 10.31 1.71 10.89
CA PHE A 596 9.95 1.52 12.30
C PHE A 596 10.96 2.08 13.31
N GLY A 597 11.47 3.30 13.06
CA GLY A 597 12.41 3.99 13.95
C GLY A 597 12.24 5.50 13.88
N LEU A 598 12.83 6.22 14.83
CA LEU A 598 12.72 7.68 14.94
C LEU A 598 13.32 8.43 13.75
N ASP A 599 14.31 7.84 13.10
CA ASP A 599 14.94 8.29 11.86
C ASP A 599 13.93 8.56 10.74
N TYR A 600 12.81 7.82 10.69
CA TYR A 600 11.73 8.05 9.72
C TYR A 600 11.13 9.47 9.79
N TYR A 601 11.01 10.00 11.01
CA TYR A 601 10.43 11.33 11.29
C TYR A 601 11.50 12.41 11.38
N LEU A 602 12.67 12.07 11.89
CA LEU A 602 13.75 13.02 12.15
C LEU A 602 14.51 13.39 10.87
N TYR A 603 14.96 12.41 10.08
CA TYR A 603 15.78 12.69 8.88
C TYR A 603 15.11 13.64 7.88
N PRO A 604 13.81 13.52 7.54
CA PRO A 604 13.18 14.47 6.63
C PRO A 604 13.12 15.90 7.17
N ARG A 605 13.11 16.08 8.49
CA ARG A 605 13.19 17.41 9.12
C ARG A 605 14.63 17.93 9.10
N LEU A 606 15.59 17.11 9.51
CA LEU A 606 17.01 17.45 9.45
C LEU A 606 17.46 17.79 8.04
N LYS A 607 17.06 16.99 7.03
CA LYS A 607 17.33 17.25 5.61
C LYS A 607 16.76 18.60 5.15
N ARG A 608 15.55 18.97 5.59
CA ARG A 608 14.96 20.28 5.28
C ARG A 608 15.75 21.43 5.90
N ILE A 609 16.28 21.26 7.10
CA ILE A 609 17.14 22.26 7.76
C ILE A 609 18.50 22.33 7.06
N TRP A 610 19.11 21.18 6.79
CA TRP A 610 20.40 21.03 6.11
C TRP A 610 20.42 21.69 4.73
N LYS A 611 19.36 21.49 3.92
CA LYS A 611 19.19 22.12 2.61
C LYS A 611 19.12 23.66 2.64
N LYS A 612 18.81 24.27 3.80
CA LYS A 612 18.78 25.74 3.95
C LYS A 612 20.16 26.35 4.15
N ILE A 613 21.17 25.56 4.50
CA ILE A 613 22.52 26.07 4.75
C ILE A 613 23.17 26.46 3.41
N PRO A 614 23.67 27.70 3.24
CA PRO A 614 24.19 28.20 1.96
C PRO A 614 25.30 27.34 1.37
N ILE A 615 26.25 26.87 2.19
CA ILE A 615 27.36 26.03 1.72
C ILE A 615 26.87 24.66 1.25
N VAL A 616 25.94 24.05 2.00
CA VAL A 616 25.33 22.76 1.65
C VAL A 616 24.57 22.86 0.34
N ARG A 617 23.82 23.95 0.15
CA ARG A 617 23.06 24.22 -1.08
C ARG A 617 23.99 24.45 -2.28
N ARG A 618 25.06 25.23 -2.07
CA ARG A 618 26.04 25.58 -3.11
C ARG A 618 26.86 24.36 -3.58
N TRP A 619 27.20 23.47 -2.66
CA TRP A 619 28.04 22.29 -2.92
C TRP A 619 27.24 20.99 -3.04
N TYR A 620 25.90 21.07 -3.03
CA TYR A 620 25.01 19.91 -3.17
C TYR A 620 25.32 18.78 -2.18
N LEU A 621 25.65 19.14 -0.93
CA LEU A 621 26.01 18.17 0.12
C LEU A 621 24.76 17.48 0.71
N TYR A 622 23.80 17.09 -0.12
CA TYR A 622 22.59 16.40 0.27
C TYR A 622 22.17 15.44 -0.83
N THR A 623 21.70 14.26 -0.45
CA THR A 623 21.07 13.31 -1.39
C THR A 623 19.60 13.66 -1.53
N ASP A 624 18.96 13.39 -2.66
CA ASP A 624 17.52 13.63 -2.89
C ASP A 624 16.63 12.43 -2.52
#